data_AF-A0A528LW86-F1
#
_entry.id   AF-A0A528LW86-F1
#
_cell.length_a   1.000
_cell.length_b   1.000
_cell.length_c   1.000
_cell.angle_alpha   90.00
_cell.angle_beta   90.00
_cell.angle_gamma   90.00
#
_symmetry.space_group_name_H-M   'P 1'
#
loop_
_entity.id
_entity.type
_entity.pdbx_description
1 polymer ?
#
loop_
_entity_poly.entity_id
_entity_poly.type
_entity_poly.pdbx_seq_one_letter_code
_entity_poly.pdbx_strand_id
1 'polypeptide(L)' 'MQPDYVVIGGGNVDKLDELPAGCRRGDNTRAFEGGFRLWRDKSLIV' A
#
# COMPACT_ATOMS: atom_id res chain seq x y z
N MET A 1 1.66 -16.29 -6.73
CA MET A 1 2.18 -15.44 -5.64
C MET A 1 1.56 -15.89 -4.34
N GLN A 2 2.29 -15.88 -3.22
CA GLN A 2 1.79 -16.17 -1.87
C GLN A 2 2.28 -15.07 -0.92
N PRO A 3 1.57 -13.92 -0.84
CA PRO A 3 1.97 -12.83 0.04
C PRO A 3 1.59 -13.13 1.49
N ASP A 4 2.38 -12.64 2.45
CA ASP A 4 2.04 -12.73 3.88
C ASP A 4 0.80 -11.88 4.23
N TYR A 5 0.62 -10.76 3.53
CA TYR A 5 -0.54 -9.88 3.66
C TYR A 5 -0.77 -9.07 2.38
N VAL A 6 -1.97 -8.51 2.26
CA VAL A 6 -2.36 -7.65 1.12
C VAL A 6 -2.67 -6.24 1.61
N VAL A 7 -2.20 -5.23 0.88
CA VAL A 7 -2.58 -3.82 1.09
C VAL A 7 -3.54 -3.41 0.00
N ILE A 8 -4.77 -3.04 0.37
CA ILE A 8 -5.76 -2.52 -0.56
C ILE A 8 -5.70 -1.00 -0.46
N GLY A 9 -5.34 -0.31 -1.54
CA GLY A 9 -5.27 1.15 -1.61
C GLY A 9 -6.24 1.73 -2.63
N GLY A 10 -5.95 2.95 -3.09
CA GLY A 10 -6.77 3.68 -4.06
C GLY A 10 -7.99 4.35 -3.43
N GLY A 11 -8.56 5.35 -4.12
CA GLY A 11 -9.60 6.22 -3.55
C GLY A 11 -10.95 5.56 -3.25
N ASN A 12 -11.14 4.30 -3.65
CA ASN A 12 -12.35 3.53 -3.33
C ASN A 12 -12.16 2.61 -2.12
N VAL A 13 -10.96 2.52 -1.54
CA VAL A 13 -10.74 1.58 -0.43
C VAL A 13 -11.74 1.83 0.69
N ASP A 14 -12.05 3.09 0.98
CA ASP A 14 -13.00 3.55 2.03
C ASP A 14 -14.45 3.10 1.82
N LYS A 15 -14.78 2.54 0.66
CA LYS A 15 -16.08 1.92 0.39
C LYS A 15 -16.19 0.47 0.87
N LEU A 16 -15.08 -0.12 1.31
CA LEU A 16 -15.07 -1.44 1.95
C LEU A 16 -15.30 -1.27 3.44
N ASP A 17 -16.46 -1.68 3.94
CA ASP A 17 -16.77 -1.61 5.38
C ASP A 17 -15.89 -2.57 6.17
N GLU A 18 -15.73 -3.80 5.67
CA GLU A 18 -14.85 -4.83 6.22
C GLU A 18 -13.79 -5.25 5.21
N LEU A 19 -12.61 -5.63 5.71
CA LEU A 19 -11.51 -6.12 4.89
C LEU A 19 -11.44 -7.65 4.96
N PRO A 20 -11.08 -8.33 3.85
CA PRO A 20 -10.82 -9.76 3.89
C PRO A 20 -9.70 -10.12 4.89
N ALA A 21 -9.70 -11.36 5.38
CA ALA A 21 -8.65 -11.84 6.26
C ALA A 21 -7.26 -11.70 5.59
N GLY A 22 -6.27 -11.19 6.35
CA GLY A 22 -4.93 -10.93 5.83
C GLY A 22 -4.80 -9.65 4.99
N CYS A 23 -5.86 -8.85 4.88
CA CYS A 23 -5.83 -7.55 4.20
C CYS A 23 -5.76 -6.39 5.19
N ARG A 24 -5.11 -5.30 4.76
CA ARG A 24 -5.13 -4.01 5.45
C ARG A 24 -5.42 -2.86 4.49
N ARG A 25 -6.02 -1.80 5.02
CA ARG A 25 -6.29 -0.55 4.30
C ARG A 25 -4.99 0.21 4.05
N GLY A 26 -4.79 0.65 2.82
CA GLY A 26 -3.74 1.57 2.42
C GLY A 26 -4.23 3.01 2.54
N ASP A 27 -3.36 3.90 3.01
CA ASP A 27 -3.60 5.33 3.06
C ASP A 27 -3.10 5.98 1.76
N ASN A 28 -3.88 6.87 1.16
CA ASN A 28 -3.53 7.53 -0.09
C ASN A 28 -2.26 8.41 0.03
N THR A 29 -1.93 8.91 1.23
CA THR A 29 -0.68 9.62 1.51
C THR A 29 0.57 8.79 1.20
N ARG A 30 0.46 7.45 1.17
CA ARG A 30 1.53 6.53 0.78
C ARG A 30 1.98 6.70 -0.67
N ALA A 31 1.16 7.28 -1.54
CA ALA A 31 1.56 7.58 -2.92
C ALA A 31 2.73 8.59 -2.94
N PHE A 32 2.66 9.64 -2.13
CA PHE A 32 3.75 10.63 -2.00
C PHE A 32 4.99 10.01 -1.37
N GLU A 33 4.79 9.23 -0.30
CA GLU A 33 5.89 8.54 0.36
C GLU A 33 6.61 7.57 -0.58
N GLY A 34 5.86 6.83 -1.41
CA GLY A 34 6.41 5.98 -2.46
C GLY A 34 7.27 6.77 -3.46
N GLY A 35 6.81 7.95 -3.87
CA GLY A 35 7.60 8.86 -4.70
C GLY A 35 8.90 9.31 -4.02
N PHE A 36 8.87 9.67 -2.73
CA PHE A 36 10.09 10.01 -2.01
C PHE A 36 11.04 8.81 -1.87
N ARG A 37 10.50 7.62 -1.58
CA ARG A 37 11.29 6.38 -1.47
C ARG A 37 11.97 6.05 -2.80
N LEU A 38 11.27 6.17 -3.92
CA LEU A 38 11.83 5.91 -5.25
C LEU A 38 13.14 6.66 -5.51
N TRP A 39 13.24 7.92 -5.05
CA TRP A 39 14.41 8.77 -5.30
C TRP A 39 15.42 8.83 -4.16
N ARG A 40 15.01 8.57 -2.92
CA ARG A 40 15.83 8.80 -1.72
C ARG A 40 16.24 7.52 -1.02
N ASP A 41 15.50 6.44 -1.21
CA ASP A 41 15.79 5.17 -0.55
C ASP A 41 16.82 4.38 -1.34
N LYS A 42 18.06 4.36 -0.84
CA LYS A 42 19.18 3.63 -1.45
C LYS A 42 19.05 2.12 -1.31
N SER A 43 18.15 1.63 -0.45
CA SER A 43 17.91 0.20 -0.29
C SER A 43 16.86 -0.33 -1.27
N LEU A 44 16.10 0.56 -1.91
CA LEU A 44 15.13 0.18 -2.92
C LEU A 44 15.86 -0.32 -4.18
N ILE A 45 15.69 -1.61 -4.47
CA ILE A 45 16.10 -2.20 -5.74
C ILE A 45 14.92 -2.04 -6.69
N VAL A 46 15.13 -1.26 -7.76
CA VAL A 46 14.14 -0.97 -8.80
C VAL A 46 14.35 -1.85 -10.02
#